data_AF-A0A2I0CTT3-F1
#
_entry.id   AF-A0A2I0CTT3-F1
#
_cell.length_a   1.000
_cell.length_b   1.000
_cell.length_c   1.000
_cell.angle_alpha   90.00
_cell.angle_beta   90.00
_cell.angle_gamma   90.00
#
_symmetry.space_group_name_H-M   'P 1'
#
loop_
_entity.id
_entity.type
_entity.pdbx_description
1 polymer ?
#
loop_
_entity_poly.entity_id
_entity_poly.type
_entity_poly.pdbx_seq_one_letter_code
_entity_poly.pdbx_strand_id
1 'polypeptide(L)'
;MKTSNPRLKPMSRDQVLVAHAAELIARTSMSQDGFAQALNQQLFALVPERAAQAHVPDLAALAAGNDVQAFLRGSANWLKRVQRWLVGECDIPAWVEEAWVLALEPEYQERCVNELASRHGLIGARQVSEQACPVTAFGQLVMRLGQAVEAGSEVLADGKIDSGDLPHLPAFIDRLLAVESRACELRRLAENVRDGALLRRVSC
;
A
#
# COMPACT_ATOMS: atom_id res chain seq x y z
N MET A 1 17.94 -29.27 -5.97
CA MET A 1 18.05 -27.81 -6.06
C MET A 1 16.84 -27.24 -5.34
N LYS A 2 17.00 -26.61 -4.17
CA LYS A 2 15.88 -26.11 -3.34
C LYS A 2 15.36 -24.79 -3.93
N THR A 3 14.27 -24.84 -4.68
CA THR A 3 13.51 -23.63 -5.08
C THR A 3 12.73 -23.12 -3.88
N SER A 4 13.43 -22.40 -3.00
CA SER A 4 12.81 -21.78 -1.84
C SER A 4 12.10 -20.52 -2.31
N ASN A 5 10.78 -20.60 -2.50
CA ASN A 5 9.94 -19.43 -2.73
C ASN A 5 10.12 -18.46 -1.54
N PRO A 6 10.65 -17.24 -1.71
CA PRO A 6 10.98 -16.34 -0.60
C PRO A 6 9.77 -15.97 0.27
N ARG A 7 8.55 -16.10 -0.26
CA ARG A 7 7.29 -15.75 0.42
C ARG A 7 6.76 -16.82 1.39
N LEU A 8 7.46 -17.95 1.56
CA LEU A 8 7.10 -19.00 2.52
C LEU A 8 7.68 -18.78 3.93
N LYS A 9 8.55 -17.78 4.12
CA LYS A 9 9.05 -17.43 5.45
C LYS A 9 8.12 -16.39 6.07
N PRO A 10 7.65 -16.57 7.32
CA PRO A 10 6.89 -15.53 7.99
C PRO A 10 7.76 -14.26 8.10
N MET A 11 7.41 -13.25 7.31
CA MET A 11 8.04 -11.94 7.37
C MET A 11 7.52 -11.17 8.58
N SER A 12 8.35 -10.33 9.18
CA SER A 12 7.87 -9.33 10.14
C SER A 12 7.07 -8.24 9.42
N ARG A 13 6.34 -7.42 10.19
CA ARG A 13 5.47 -6.38 9.62
C ARG A 13 6.26 -5.32 8.84
N ASP A 14 7.38 -4.88 9.38
CA ASP A 14 8.34 -3.98 8.73
C ASP A 14 8.94 -4.60 7.45
N GLN A 15 9.23 -5.91 7.44
CA GLN A 15 9.72 -6.58 6.24
C GLN A 15 8.69 -6.55 5.10
N VAL A 16 7.38 -6.67 5.41
CA VAL A 16 6.31 -6.51 4.40
C VAL A 16 6.32 -5.08 3.84
N LEU A 17 6.39 -4.07 4.70
CA LEU A 17 6.46 -2.66 4.29
C LEU A 17 7.66 -2.39 3.37
N VAL A 18 8.83 -2.88 3.74
CA VAL A 18 10.07 -2.73 2.96
C VAL A 18 9.96 -3.45 1.62
N ALA A 19 9.41 -4.67 1.59
CA ALA A 19 9.29 -5.44 0.36
C ALA A 19 8.41 -4.74 -0.68
N HIS A 20 7.26 -4.18 -0.28
CA HIS A 20 6.39 -3.43 -1.20
C HIS A 20 7.02 -2.14 -1.71
N ALA A 21 7.75 -1.41 -0.85
CA ALA A 21 8.48 -0.22 -1.28
C ALA A 21 9.65 -0.56 -2.22
N ALA A 22 10.40 -1.63 -1.92
CA ALA A 22 11.48 -2.11 -2.77
C ALA A 22 10.96 -2.60 -4.13
N GLU A 23 9.82 -3.29 -4.16
CA GLU A 23 9.18 -3.71 -5.41
C GLU A 23 8.72 -2.51 -6.25
N LEU A 24 8.06 -1.52 -5.64
CA LEU A 24 7.67 -0.27 -6.29
C LEU A 24 8.88 0.41 -6.96
N ILE A 25 9.95 0.62 -6.19
CA ILE A 25 11.18 1.29 -6.66
C ILE A 25 11.85 0.48 -7.79
N ALA A 26 11.85 -0.85 -7.70
CA ALA A 26 12.49 -1.71 -8.70
C ALA A 26 11.69 -1.84 -10.00
N ARG A 27 10.37 -1.64 -9.97
CA ARG A 27 9.45 -1.93 -11.09
C ARG A 27 8.89 -0.68 -11.77
N THR A 28 9.06 0.50 -11.18
CA THR A 28 8.53 1.77 -11.70
C THR A 28 9.65 2.80 -11.89
N SER A 29 9.31 4.03 -12.29
CA SER A 29 10.24 5.16 -12.29
C SER A 29 10.41 5.82 -10.92
N MET A 30 9.78 5.30 -9.86
CA MET A 30 9.93 5.80 -8.51
C MET A 30 11.37 5.61 -8.01
N SER A 31 12.04 6.70 -7.63
CA SER A 31 13.36 6.65 -7.01
C SER A 31 13.26 6.53 -5.49
N GLN A 32 14.33 6.11 -4.82
CA GLN A 32 14.40 6.14 -3.35
C GLN A 32 14.19 7.55 -2.79
N ASP A 33 14.70 8.58 -3.49
CA ASP A 33 14.47 9.98 -3.12
C ASP A 33 13.01 10.38 -3.28
N GLY A 34 12.38 10.01 -4.40
CA GLY A 34 10.96 10.24 -4.65
C GLY A 34 10.08 9.58 -3.58
N PHE A 35 10.37 8.32 -3.24
CA PHE A 35 9.67 7.62 -2.17
C PHE A 35 9.89 8.29 -0.80
N ALA A 36 11.12 8.70 -0.49
CA ALA A 36 11.42 9.41 0.75
C ALA A 36 10.66 10.74 0.84
N GLN A 37 10.58 11.51 -0.25
CA GLN A 37 9.80 12.74 -0.29
C GLN A 37 8.30 12.48 -0.10
N ALA A 38 7.74 11.48 -0.77
CA ALA A 38 6.34 11.07 -0.58
C ALA A 38 6.06 10.66 0.88
N LEU A 39 6.96 9.86 1.48
CA LEU A 39 6.86 9.48 2.89
C LEU A 39 6.90 10.69 3.84
N ASN A 40 7.77 11.66 3.55
CA ASN A 40 7.84 12.90 4.34
C ASN A 40 6.51 13.64 4.32
N GLN A 41 5.94 13.83 3.13
CA GLN A 41 4.64 14.49 2.95
C GLN A 41 3.54 13.78 3.73
N GLN A 42 3.47 12.44 3.66
CA GLN A 42 2.46 11.66 4.39
C GLN A 42 2.64 11.74 5.91
N LEU A 43 3.89 11.76 6.41
CA LEU A 43 4.16 11.93 7.84
C LEU A 43 3.66 13.27 8.38
N PHE A 44 3.91 14.36 7.67
CA PHE A 44 3.43 15.68 8.08
C PHE A 44 1.93 15.89 7.86
N ALA A 45 1.31 15.13 6.94
CA ALA A 45 -0.14 15.11 6.79
C ALA A 45 -0.83 14.33 7.93
N LEU A 46 -0.26 13.20 8.37
CA LEU A 46 -0.88 12.32 9.36
C LEU A 46 -0.53 12.66 10.81
N VAL A 47 0.75 12.89 11.10
CA VAL A 47 1.29 12.97 12.47
C VAL A 47 2.35 14.07 12.60
N PRO A 48 2.05 15.33 12.25
CA PRO A 48 3.05 16.42 12.20
C PRO A 48 3.75 16.65 13.54
N GLU A 49 3.03 16.58 14.66
CA GLU A 49 3.62 16.75 16.00
C GLU A 49 4.65 15.64 16.32
N ARG A 50 4.33 14.39 15.96
CA ARG A 50 5.22 13.25 16.17
C ARG A 50 6.45 13.33 15.26
N ALA A 51 6.27 13.76 14.01
CA ALA A 51 7.35 13.99 13.07
C ALA A 51 8.32 15.07 13.60
N ALA A 52 7.79 16.17 14.15
CA ALA A 52 8.59 17.21 14.77
C ALA A 52 9.37 16.72 16.01
N GLN A 53 8.72 15.96 16.91
CA GLN A 53 9.37 15.34 18.08
C GLN A 53 10.49 14.36 17.69
N ALA A 54 10.31 13.65 16.56
CA ALA A 54 11.30 12.71 16.02
C ALA A 54 12.36 13.40 15.13
N HIS A 55 12.39 14.73 15.12
CA HIS A 55 13.29 15.55 14.32
C HIS A 55 13.32 15.12 12.85
N VAL A 56 12.15 14.87 12.28
CA VAL A 56 11.98 14.74 10.82
C VAL A 56 11.99 16.15 10.24
N PRO A 57 12.79 16.44 9.20
CA PRO A 57 12.76 17.74 8.54
C PRO A 57 11.45 17.91 7.78
N ASP A 58 10.76 19.03 7.97
CA ASP A 58 9.60 19.40 7.17
C ASP A 58 10.07 19.90 5.80
N LEU A 59 10.10 18.99 4.82
CA LEU A 59 10.62 19.31 3.49
C LEU A 59 9.71 20.28 2.74
N ALA A 60 8.40 20.28 3.03
CA ALA A 60 7.46 21.21 2.41
C ALA A 60 7.68 22.63 2.92
N ALA A 61 7.82 22.80 4.25
CA ALA A 61 8.15 24.11 4.83
C ALA A 61 9.53 24.60 4.39
N LEU A 62 10.53 23.72 4.30
CA LEU A 62 11.87 24.07 3.81
C LEU A 62 11.86 24.48 2.33
N ALA A 63 11.09 23.78 1.49
CA ALA A 63 10.94 24.11 0.06
C ALA A 63 10.20 25.44 -0.17
N ALA A 64 9.27 25.81 0.73
CA ALA A 64 8.60 27.11 0.71
C ALA A 64 9.49 28.27 1.18
N GLY A 65 10.59 27.96 1.87
CA GLY A 65 11.58 28.95 2.32
C GLY A 65 12.60 29.30 1.22
N ASN A 66 13.38 30.35 1.47
CA ASN A 66 14.47 30.77 0.58
C ASN A 66 15.83 30.14 0.92
N ASP A 67 15.90 29.22 1.89
CA ASP A 67 17.14 28.54 2.30
C ASP A 67 17.30 27.18 1.58
N VAL A 68 17.80 27.25 0.35
CA VAL A 68 18.09 26.07 -0.48
C VAL A 68 19.09 25.12 0.21
N GLN A 69 20.04 25.65 0.98
CA GLN A 69 21.05 24.82 1.66
C GLN A 69 20.44 24.05 2.85
N ALA A 70 19.48 24.64 3.55
CA ALA A 70 18.71 23.93 4.56
C ALA A 70 17.83 22.84 3.94
N PHE A 71 17.16 23.12 2.81
CA PHE A 71 16.38 22.12 2.09
C PHE A 71 17.23 20.93 1.65
N LEU A 72 18.36 21.16 0.96
CA LEU A 72 19.24 20.08 0.48
C LEU A 72 19.77 19.21 1.61
N ARG A 73 20.18 19.82 2.73
CA ARG A 73 20.64 19.09 3.93
C ARG A 73 19.50 18.29 4.57
N GLY A 74 18.31 18.89 4.68
CA GLY A 74 17.11 18.23 5.20
C GLY A 74 16.76 16.99 4.39
N SER A 75 16.64 17.13 3.07
CA SER A 75 16.33 16.05 2.14
C SER A 75 17.37 14.93 2.19
N ALA A 76 18.67 15.25 2.17
CA ALA A 76 19.74 14.25 2.25
C ALA A 76 19.73 13.48 3.58
N ASN A 77 19.51 14.16 4.70
CA ASN A 77 19.42 13.52 6.02
C ASN A 77 18.19 12.60 6.12
N TRP A 78 17.07 13.04 5.56
CA TRP A 78 15.84 12.25 5.52
C TRP A 78 15.98 11.02 4.62
N LEU A 79 16.47 11.19 3.40
CA LEU A 79 16.74 10.10 2.47
C LEU A 79 17.65 9.05 3.11
N LYS A 80 18.74 9.48 3.76
CA LYS A 80 19.64 8.56 4.45
C LYS A 80 18.91 7.76 5.53
N ARG A 81 17.99 8.36 6.29
CA ARG A 81 17.16 7.64 7.28
C ARG A 81 16.28 6.59 6.61
N VAL A 82 15.59 6.95 5.53
CA VAL A 82 14.74 6.04 4.76
C VAL A 82 15.53 4.89 4.15
N GLN A 83 16.73 5.15 3.64
CA GLN A 83 17.62 4.12 3.11
C GLN A 83 17.99 3.06 4.15
N ARG A 84 18.24 3.46 5.41
CA ARG A 84 18.53 2.52 6.50
C ARG A 84 17.35 1.61 6.80
N TRP A 85 16.12 2.12 6.72
CA TRP A 85 14.90 1.31 6.80
C TRP A 85 14.76 0.35 5.62
N LEU A 86 14.98 0.84 4.38
CA LEU A 86 14.86 0.03 3.17
C LEU A 86 15.85 -1.15 3.13
N VAL A 87 17.04 -1.01 3.71
CA VAL A 87 18.03 -2.09 3.78
C VAL A 87 17.94 -2.91 5.06
N GLY A 88 16.98 -2.61 5.95
CA GLY A 88 16.80 -3.30 7.22
C GLY A 88 17.94 -3.08 8.23
N GLU A 89 18.68 -1.97 8.13
CA GLU A 89 19.70 -1.61 9.11
C GLU A 89 19.07 -1.19 10.45
N CYS A 90 17.86 -0.64 10.41
CA CYS A 90 17.06 -0.37 11.59
C CYS A 90 15.57 -0.61 11.33
N ASP A 91 14.83 -0.89 12.40
CA ASP A 91 13.40 -1.11 12.33
C ASP A 91 12.64 0.18 11.97
N ILE A 92 11.55 0.01 11.24
CA ILE A 92 10.59 1.10 10.97
C ILE A 92 9.81 1.38 12.26
N PRO A 93 9.80 2.62 12.79
CA PRO A 93 8.98 2.95 13.95
C PRO A 93 7.49 2.81 13.65
N ALA A 94 6.71 2.29 14.60
CA ALA A 94 5.27 2.07 14.42
C ALA A 94 4.48 3.31 13.94
N TRP A 95 4.88 4.51 14.39
CA TRP A 95 4.23 5.77 13.98
C TRP A 95 4.51 6.18 12.52
N VAL A 96 5.45 5.51 11.84
CA VAL A 96 5.80 5.75 10.43
C VAL A 96 5.03 4.80 9.49
N GLU A 97 4.59 3.65 9.97
CA GLU A 97 4.06 2.57 9.11
C GLU A 97 2.87 3.01 8.26
N GLU A 98 1.92 3.77 8.82
CA GLU A 98 0.75 4.24 8.07
C GLU A 98 1.17 5.17 6.93
N ALA A 99 2.04 6.14 7.23
CA ALA A 99 2.59 7.04 6.21
C ALA A 99 3.43 6.29 5.15
N TRP A 100 4.11 5.21 5.55
CA TRP A 100 4.83 4.33 4.64
C TRP A 100 3.91 3.70 3.62
N VAL A 101 2.79 3.14 4.07
CA VAL A 101 1.78 2.56 3.19
C VAL A 101 1.17 3.62 2.27
N LEU A 102 0.82 4.80 2.80
CA LEU A 102 0.25 5.90 2.01
C LEU A 102 1.23 6.51 1.00
N ALA A 103 2.54 6.34 1.18
CA ALA A 103 3.57 6.82 0.26
C ALA A 103 3.76 5.89 -0.97
N LEU A 104 3.16 4.70 -0.95
CA LEU A 104 3.18 3.78 -2.08
C LEU A 104 2.19 4.23 -3.17
N GLU A 105 2.49 3.90 -4.43
CA GLU A 105 1.53 4.06 -5.51
C GLU A 105 0.29 3.16 -5.30
N PRO A 106 -0.90 3.52 -5.83
CA PRO A 106 -2.17 2.88 -5.47
C PRO A 106 -2.22 1.36 -5.59
N GLU A 107 -1.49 0.76 -6.55
CA GLU A 107 -1.40 -0.69 -6.73
C GLU A 107 -0.58 -1.36 -5.61
N TYR A 108 0.59 -0.80 -5.30
CA TYR A 108 1.49 -1.32 -4.26
C TYR A 108 0.92 -1.07 -2.86
N GLN A 109 0.27 0.07 -2.66
CA GLN A 109 -0.47 0.37 -1.44
C GLN A 109 -1.54 -0.70 -1.17
N GLU A 110 -2.36 -1.03 -2.17
CA GLU A 110 -3.42 -2.03 -2.03
C GLU A 110 -2.85 -3.42 -1.73
N ARG A 111 -1.81 -3.85 -2.44
CA ARG A 111 -1.14 -5.12 -2.19
C ARG A 111 -0.54 -5.18 -0.78
N CYS A 112 0.09 -4.10 -0.33
CA CYS A 112 0.66 -3.98 1.00
C CYS A 112 -0.41 -4.09 2.10
N VAL A 113 -1.53 -3.37 1.97
CA VAL A 113 -2.65 -3.44 2.93
C VAL A 113 -3.25 -4.83 2.97
N ASN A 114 -3.46 -5.48 1.81
CA ASN A 114 -4.00 -6.84 1.75
C ASN A 114 -3.08 -7.85 2.44
N GLU A 115 -1.77 -7.77 2.19
CA GLU A 115 -0.80 -8.66 2.82
C GLU A 115 -0.71 -8.42 4.34
N LEU A 116 -0.79 -7.17 4.79
CA LEU A 116 -0.81 -6.86 6.22
C LEU A 116 -2.10 -7.36 6.91
N ALA A 117 -3.25 -7.24 6.24
CA ALA A 117 -4.54 -7.68 6.77
C ALA A 117 -4.66 -9.21 6.81
N SER A 118 -4.16 -9.91 5.80
CA SER A 118 -4.27 -11.37 5.67
C SER A 118 -3.57 -12.12 6.81
N ARG A 119 -2.54 -11.51 7.41
CA ARG A 119 -1.85 -12.01 8.63
C ARG A 119 -2.79 -12.20 9.82
N HIS A 120 -3.93 -11.51 9.81
CA HIS A 120 -4.97 -11.60 10.84
C HIS A 120 -6.24 -12.29 10.31
N GLY A 121 -6.20 -12.91 9.13
CA GLY A 121 -7.38 -13.48 8.47
C GLY A 121 -8.38 -12.42 7.99
N LEU A 122 -7.91 -11.19 7.74
CA LEU A 122 -8.73 -10.07 7.30
C LEU A 122 -8.43 -9.71 5.84
N ILE A 123 -9.38 -9.03 5.19
CA ILE A 123 -9.21 -8.47 3.85
C ILE A 123 -8.97 -6.96 3.98
N GLY A 124 -7.93 -6.47 3.31
CA GLY A 124 -7.69 -5.05 3.16
C GLY A 124 -8.78 -4.42 2.29
N ALA A 125 -9.45 -3.39 2.79
CA ALA A 125 -10.44 -2.65 2.00
C ALA A 125 -10.29 -1.17 2.29
N ARG A 126 -10.11 -0.36 1.24
CA ARG A 126 -10.02 1.09 1.39
C ARG A 126 -11.38 1.69 1.70
N GLN A 127 -11.36 2.89 2.27
CA GLN A 127 -12.53 3.74 2.26
C GLN A 127 -12.67 4.36 0.88
N VAL A 128 -13.84 4.20 0.26
CA VAL A 128 -14.13 4.85 -1.02
C VAL A 128 -14.23 6.36 -0.79
N SER A 129 -13.46 7.14 -1.54
CA SER A 129 -13.57 8.61 -1.55
C SER A 129 -14.99 9.02 -1.98
N GLU A 130 -15.55 10.04 -1.34
CA GLU A 130 -16.89 10.58 -1.64
C GLU A 130 -17.07 11.01 -3.10
N GLN A 131 -15.96 11.20 -3.83
CA GLN A 131 -15.93 11.65 -5.23
C GLN A 131 -15.79 10.49 -6.24
N ALA A 132 -15.73 9.23 -5.80
CA ALA A 132 -15.56 8.11 -6.72
C ALA A 132 -16.85 7.82 -7.52
N CYS A 133 -16.75 7.80 -8.85
CA CYS A 133 -17.87 7.41 -9.71
C CYS A 133 -18.21 5.92 -9.50
N PRO A 134 -19.43 5.57 -9.05
CA PRO A 134 -19.82 4.18 -8.77
C PRO A 134 -19.72 3.26 -9.99
N VAL A 135 -20.00 3.79 -11.19
CA VAL A 135 -19.90 3.06 -12.45
C VAL A 135 -18.45 2.69 -12.76
N THR A 136 -17.51 3.60 -12.54
CA THR A 136 -16.08 3.32 -12.72
C THR A 136 -15.59 2.28 -11.72
N ALA A 137 -16.01 2.39 -10.45
CA ALA A 137 -15.64 1.42 -9.41
C ALA A 137 -16.19 0.01 -9.71
N PHE A 138 -17.42 -0.10 -10.22
CA PHE A 138 -18.00 -1.36 -10.67
C PHE A 138 -17.28 -1.92 -11.92
N GLY A 139 -16.96 -1.08 -12.89
CA GLY A 139 -16.16 -1.49 -14.06
C GLY A 139 -14.79 -2.04 -13.66
N GLN A 140 -14.13 -1.43 -12.67
CA GLN A 140 -12.87 -1.93 -12.10
C GLN A 140 -13.06 -3.29 -11.39
N LEU A 141 -14.18 -3.51 -10.70
CA LEU A 141 -14.50 -4.83 -10.12
C LEU A 141 -14.59 -5.90 -11.21
N VAL A 142 -15.33 -5.64 -12.28
CA VAL A 142 -15.49 -6.59 -13.41
C VAL A 142 -14.15 -6.88 -14.07
N MET A 143 -13.34 -5.86 -14.32
CA MET A 143 -11.99 -6.02 -14.87
C MET A 143 -11.12 -6.92 -13.99
N ARG A 144 -11.11 -6.69 -12.67
CA ARG A 144 -10.35 -7.52 -11.72
C ARG A 144 -10.84 -8.95 -11.68
N LEU A 145 -12.16 -9.16 -11.76
CA LEU A 145 -12.73 -10.50 -11.87
C LEU A 145 -12.24 -11.20 -13.13
N GLY A 146 -12.20 -10.50 -14.28
CA GLY A 146 -11.62 -11.03 -15.51
C GLY A 146 -10.16 -11.44 -15.36
N GLN A 147 -9.33 -10.62 -14.71
CA GLN A 147 -7.92 -10.94 -14.43
C GLN A 147 -7.76 -12.14 -13.48
N ALA A 148 -8.67 -12.31 -12.51
CA ALA A 148 -8.69 -13.48 -11.64
C ALA A 148 -9.10 -14.76 -12.41
N VAL A 149 -10.06 -14.65 -13.33
CA VAL A 149 -10.43 -15.76 -14.23
C VAL A 149 -9.26 -16.17 -15.12
N GLU A 150 -8.55 -15.20 -15.70
CA GLU A 150 -7.35 -15.45 -16.50
C GLU A 150 -6.27 -16.19 -15.69
N ALA A 151 -5.90 -15.67 -14.52
CA ALA A 151 -4.91 -16.30 -13.64
C ALA A 151 -5.36 -17.68 -13.12
N GLY A 152 -6.67 -17.86 -12.92
CA GLY A 152 -7.26 -19.12 -12.47
C GLY A 152 -7.37 -20.17 -13.56
N SER A 153 -7.25 -19.82 -14.84
CA SER A 153 -7.44 -20.78 -15.94
C SER A 153 -6.42 -21.91 -15.94
N GLU A 154 -5.16 -21.61 -15.60
CA GLU A 154 -4.10 -22.61 -15.45
C GLU A 154 -4.27 -23.44 -14.17
N VAL A 155 -4.62 -22.78 -13.06
CA VAL A 155 -4.81 -23.39 -11.74
C VAL A 155 -6.02 -24.33 -11.71
N LEU A 156 -7.08 -24.01 -12.46
CA LEU A 156 -8.33 -24.76 -12.43
C LEU A 156 -8.47 -25.72 -13.62
N ALA A 157 -7.45 -25.86 -14.44
CA ALA A 157 -7.50 -26.59 -15.71
C ALA A 157 -7.88 -28.06 -15.55
N ASP A 158 -7.45 -28.70 -14.46
CA ASP A 158 -7.73 -30.10 -14.14
C ASP A 158 -8.90 -30.29 -13.16
N GLY A 159 -9.54 -29.18 -12.76
CA GLY A 159 -10.65 -29.14 -11.82
C GLY A 159 -10.26 -29.35 -10.35
N LYS A 160 -8.97 -29.30 -10.01
CA LYS A 160 -8.46 -29.43 -8.64
C LYS A 160 -7.52 -28.28 -8.34
N ILE A 161 -7.33 -28.01 -7.05
CA ILE A 161 -6.26 -27.12 -6.59
C ILE A 161 -5.36 -27.98 -5.71
N ASP A 162 -4.17 -28.29 -6.20
CA ASP A 162 -3.22 -29.15 -5.49
C ASP A 162 -1.77 -28.67 -5.58
N SER A 163 -0.84 -29.54 -5.19
CA SER A 163 0.60 -29.22 -5.20
C SER A 163 1.17 -28.87 -6.58
N GLY A 164 0.53 -29.32 -7.66
CA GLY A 164 0.89 -28.97 -9.03
C GLY A 164 0.75 -27.49 -9.33
N ASP A 165 -0.17 -26.80 -8.66
CA ASP A 165 -0.48 -25.39 -8.93
C ASP A 165 0.40 -24.42 -8.16
N LEU A 166 1.24 -24.90 -7.25
CA LEU A 166 2.10 -24.07 -6.39
C LEU A 166 2.84 -22.94 -7.12
N PRO A 167 3.33 -23.10 -8.37
CA PRO A 167 3.93 -21.99 -9.12
C PRO A 167 2.96 -20.87 -9.52
N HIS A 168 1.69 -21.21 -9.75
CA HIS A 168 0.64 -20.31 -10.27
C HIS A 168 -0.23 -19.70 -9.15
N LEU A 169 -0.34 -20.40 -8.01
CA LEU A 169 -1.16 -19.98 -6.86
C LEU A 169 -0.87 -18.56 -6.34
N PRO A 170 0.38 -18.09 -6.20
CA PRO A 170 0.63 -16.74 -5.70
C PRO A 170 -0.06 -15.65 -6.55
N ALA A 171 0.05 -15.75 -7.88
CA ALA A 171 -0.57 -14.80 -8.78
C ALA A 171 -2.10 -14.89 -8.71
N PHE A 172 -2.65 -16.11 -8.68
CA PHE A 172 -4.09 -16.32 -8.59
C PHE A 172 -4.68 -15.76 -7.28
N ILE A 173 -4.05 -16.04 -6.14
CA ILE A 173 -4.43 -15.51 -4.82
C ILE A 173 -4.39 -13.98 -4.81
N ASP A 174 -3.32 -13.38 -5.34
CA ASP A 174 -3.19 -11.92 -5.42
C ASP A 174 -4.35 -11.29 -6.22
N ARG A 175 -4.78 -11.93 -7.33
CA ARG A 175 -5.93 -11.46 -8.13
C ARG A 175 -7.25 -11.63 -7.40
N LEU A 176 -7.47 -12.75 -6.69
CA LEU A 176 -8.67 -12.96 -5.88
C LEU A 176 -8.79 -11.93 -4.77
N LEU A 177 -7.70 -11.66 -4.02
CA LEU A 177 -7.68 -10.63 -2.98
C LEU A 177 -8.00 -9.23 -3.54
N ALA A 178 -7.54 -8.92 -4.75
CA ALA A 178 -7.88 -7.66 -5.41
C ALA A 178 -9.37 -7.55 -5.77
N VAL A 179 -10.02 -8.67 -6.12
CA VAL A 179 -11.48 -8.75 -6.32
C VAL A 179 -12.22 -8.54 -5.00
N GLU A 180 -11.83 -9.28 -3.95
CA GLU A 180 -12.44 -9.18 -2.63
C GLU A 180 -12.36 -7.76 -2.05
N SER A 181 -11.17 -7.15 -2.10
CA SER A 181 -10.92 -5.75 -1.71
C SER A 181 -11.89 -4.81 -2.42
N ARG A 182 -12.00 -4.90 -3.75
CA ARG A 182 -12.87 -4.02 -4.55
C ARG A 182 -14.36 -4.24 -4.28
N ALA A 183 -14.77 -5.49 -4.11
CA ALA A 183 -16.14 -5.84 -3.75
C ALA A 183 -16.50 -5.28 -2.36
N CYS A 184 -15.57 -5.38 -1.40
CA CYS A 184 -15.74 -4.83 -0.05
C CYS A 184 -15.84 -3.29 -0.07
N GLU A 185 -15.01 -2.61 -0.85
CA GLU A 185 -15.08 -1.16 -1.07
C GLU A 185 -16.47 -0.73 -1.58
N LEU A 186 -16.99 -1.37 -2.63
CA LEU A 186 -18.33 -1.08 -3.18
C LEU A 186 -19.46 -1.40 -2.21
N ARG A 187 -19.38 -2.52 -1.48
CA ARG A 187 -20.36 -2.89 -0.45
C ARG A 187 -20.43 -1.82 0.64
N ARG A 188 -19.28 -1.36 1.14
CA ARG A 188 -19.22 -0.30 2.16
C ARG A 188 -19.82 1.01 1.67
N LEU A 189 -19.60 1.38 0.41
CA LEU A 189 -20.25 2.55 -0.19
C LEU A 189 -21.77 2.41 -0.17
N ALA A 190 -22.29 1.25 -0.58
CA ALA A 190 -23.73 0.98 -0.56
C ALA A 190 -24.31 0.99 0.86
N GLU A 191 -23.61 0.40 1.84
CA GLU A 191 -23.98 0.41 3.25
C GLU A 191 -24.00 1.82 3.83
N ASN A 192 -23.00 2.65 3.53
CA ASN A 192 -22.95 4.04 4.00
C ASN A 192 -24.12 4.89 3.46
N VAL A 193 -24.56 4.65 2.22
CA VAL A 193 -25.74 5.30 1.65
C VAL A 193 -27.02 4.77 2.31
N ARG A 194 -27.15 3.44 2.46
CA ARG A 194 -28.30 2.79 3.11
C ARG A 194 -28.49 3.28 4.55
N ASP A 195 -27.39 3.37 5.30
CA ASP A 195 -27.40 3.68 6.73
C ASP A 195 -27.41 5.22 7.00
N GLY A 196 -27.50 6.02 5.93
CA GLY A 196 -27.64 7.49 6.02
C GLY A 196 -26.38 8.21 6.49
N ALA A 197 -25.22 7.56 6.49
CA ALA A 197 -23.94 8.15 6.92
C ALA A 197 -23.49 9.29 5.99
N LEU A 198 -23.88 9.27 4.71
CA LEU A 198 -23.61 10.33 3.74
C LEU A 198 -24.62 11.51 3.81
N LEU A 199 -25.76 11.37 4.48
CA LEU A 199 -26.78 12.43 4.59
C LEU A 199 -26.66 13.28 5.87
N ARG A 200 -25.73 12.95 6.79
CA ARG A 200 -25.60 13.63 8.09
C ARG A 200 -24.43 14.63 8.20
N ARG A 201 -23.73 14.97 7.12
CA ARG A 201 -22.63 15.96 7.13
C ARG A 201 -22.77 17.10 6.12
N VAL A 202 -24.00 17.56 5.91
CA VAL A 202 -24.25 18.92 5.42
C VAL A 202 -25.31 19.56 6.31
N SER A 203 -24.86 20.15 7.42
CA SER A 203 -25.58 21.19 8.16
C SER A 203 -24.60 21.85 9.14
N CYS A 204 -24.31 23.13 8.86
CA CYS A 204 -23.48 24.11 9.56
C CYS A 204 -21.96 24.00 9.36
#